data_AF-A0AAV2JUB0-F1
#
_entry.id   AF-A0AAV2JUB0-F1
#
_cell.length_a   1.000
_cell.length_b   1.000
_cell.length_c   1.000
_cell.angle_alpha   90.00
_cell.angle_beta   90.00
_cell.angle_gamma   90.00
#
_symmetry.space_group_name_H-M   'P 1'
#
loop_
_entity.id
_entity.type
_entity.pdbx_description
1 polymer ?
#
loop_
_entity_poly.entity_id
_entity_poly.type
_entity_poly.pdbx_seq_one_letter_code
_entity_poly.pdbx_strand_id
1 'polypeptide(L)'
;MKDGTGCYDHHIGIDCSDGFNGGCEQLCLQQLAPLEDDPTLYNILMFCGCIEDYKLGPDRRSCLPLSESCTEGVDCVEAADVPANQTVFGDLFYGYNNHTKESTSGQILKATFRQKNFARGIDQQLPDGMVVASVPTEVQCHEELSDPVPDKEYLTGMVNYSEVTGYPLVQQWSLRSVLYHVKLNQWVLSQVGEQRFVG
;
A
#
# COMPACT_ATOMS: atom_id res chain seq x y z
N MET A 1 11.96 22.75 -11.98
CA MET A 1 13.06 23.67 -12.37
C MET A 1 13.74 24.18 -11.11
N LYS A 2 15.08 24.26 -11.07
CA LYS A 2 15.83 24.83 -9.93
C LYS A 2 15.61 26.35 -9.88
N ASP A 3 15.39 26.92 -8.71
CA ASP A 3 15.52 28.37 -8.58
C ASP A 3 16.97 28.73 -8.92
N GLY A 4 17.20 29.87 -9.55
CA GLY A 4 18.53 30.25 -10.08
C GLY A 4 19.68 30.32 -9.05
N THR A 5 19.47 29.87 -7.81
CA THR A 5 20.43 29.67 -6.73
C THR A 5 21.01 28.25 -6.67
N GLY A 6 20.43 27.29 -7.40
CA GLY A 6 20.86 25.89 -7.42
C GLY A 6 20.22 25.00 -6.33
N CYS A 7 19.37 25.57 -5.48
CA CYS A 7 18.49 24.85 -4.57
C CYS A 7 17.26 24.32 -5.34
N TYR A 8 16.53 23.38 -4.72
CA TYR A 8 15.27 22.90 -5.26
C TYR A 8 14.15 23.72 -4.62
N ASP A 9 13.50 24.59 -5.39
CA ASP A 9 12.30 25.28 -4.94
C ASP A 9 11.12 24.29 -4.98
N HIS A 10 10.72 23.84 -3.80
CA HIS A 10 9.61 22.91 -3.59
C HIS A 10 8.24 23.52 -3.93
N HIS A 11 8.14 24.76 -4.43
CA HIS A 11 6.90 25.31 -4.99
C HIS A 11 6.91 25.36 -6.53
N ILE A 12 8.08 25.27 -7.16
CA ILE A 12 8.29 25.48 -8.61
C ILE A 12 8.83 24.20 -9.29
N GLY A 13 9.29 23.21 -8.51
CA GLY A 13 9.88 21.96 -8.99
C GLY A 13 9.12 20.69 -8.63
N ILE A 14 7.89 20.80 -8.15
CA ILE A 14 7.07 19.65 -7.78
C ILE A 14 6.56 18.94 -9.04
N ASP A 15 7.09 17.75 -9.32
CA ASP A 15 6.66 16.87 -10.40
C ASP A 15 6.40 15.48 -9.81
N CYS A 16 5.53 14.65 -10.39
CA CYS A 16 5.29 13.28 -9.98
C CYS A 16 6.58 12.44 -9.97
N SER A 17 7.61 12.89 -10.70
CA SER A 17 8.93 12.26 -10.76
C SER A 17 9.90 12.74 -9.67
N ASP A 18 9.49 13.66 -8.77
CA ASP A 18 10.34 14.26 -7.74
C ASP A 18 10.63 13.34 -6.53
N GLY A 19 10.03 12.15 -6.50
CA GLY A 19 10.14 11.20 -5.39
C GLY A 19 9.23 11.52 -4.19
N PHE A 20 8.52 12.64 -4.23
CA PHE A 20 7.53 13.08 -3.23
C PHE A 20 6.09 13.03 -3.78
N ASN A 21 5.89 12.29 -4.88
CA ASN A 21 4.58 12.11 -5.52
C ASN A 21 3.92 13.46 -5.87
N GLY A 22 4.70 14.45 -6.29
CA GLY A 22 4.19 15.78 -6.61
C GLY A 22 3.49 16.49 -5.43
N GLY A 23 3.78 16.07 -4.19
CA GLY A 23 3.07 16.52 -2.99
C GLY A 23 1.58 16.18 -2.97
N CYS A 24 1.18 15.14 -3.69
CA CYS A 24 -0.16 14.55 -3.65
C CYS A 24 -0.23 13.45 -2.60
N GLU A 25 -1.35 13.34 -1.88
CA GLU A 25 -1.51 12.31 -0.84
C GLU A 25 -1.54 10.89 -1.42
N GLN A 26 -2.21 10.70 -2.56
CA GLN A 26 -2.41 9.38 -3.18
C GLN A 26 -1.86 9.32 -4.60
N LEU A 27 -2.51 9.96 -5.57
CA LEU A 27 -2.11 9.88 -6.98
C LEU A 27 -1.56 11.22 -7.45
N CYS A 28 -0.41 11.19 -8.11
CA CYS A 28 0.09 12.30 -8.90
C CYS A 28 -0.09 11.98 -10.37
N LEU A 29 -0.86 12.81 -11.08
CA LEU A 29 -1.25 12.59 -12.47
C LEU A 29 -0.65 13.69 -13.35
N GLN A 30 -0.16 13.29 -14.51
CA GLN A 30 0.35 14.17 -15.55
C GLN A 30 -0.59 14.13 -16.76
N GLN A 31 -0.92 15.29 -17.31
CA GLN A 31 -1.70 15.42 -18.54
C GLN A 31 -0.99 16.35 -19.51
N LEU A 32 -0.84 15.91 -20.76
CA LEU A 32 -0.40 16.78 -21.85
C LEU A 32 -1.58 17.63 -22.31
N ALA A 33 -1.42 18.95 -22.22
CA ALA A 33 -2.39 19.93 -22.70
C ALA A 33 -1.75 20.72 -23.86
N PRO A 34 -2.36 20.75 -25.06
CA PRO A 34 -1.83 21.53 -26.17
C PRO A 34 -1.77 23.02 -25.83
N LEU A 35 -0.78 23.75 -26.36
CA LEU A 35 -0.72 25.21 -26.21
C LEU A 35 -1.83 25.86 -27.04
N GLU A 36 -2.40 26.95 -26.51
CA GLU A 36 -3.44 27.71 -27.21
C GLU A 36 -2.91 28.34 -28.52
N ASP A 37 -1.65 28.78 -28.51
CA ASP A 37 -1.00 29.44 -29.65
C ASP A 37 -0.45 28.47 -30.70
N ASP A 38 -0.06 27.25 -30.28
CA ASP A 38 0.46 26.21 -31.16
C ASP A 38 0.04 24.82 -30.68
N PRO A 39 -0.99 24.21 -31.31
CA PRO A 39 -1.51 22.91 -30.91
C PRO A 39 -0.57 21.74 -31.24
N THR A 40 0.58 21.98 -31.89
CA THR A 40 1.64 20.97 -32.09
C THR A 40 2.61 20.89 -30.91
N LEU A 41 2.55 21.87 -30.01
CA LEU A 41 3.31 21.91 -28.76
C LEU A 41 2.39 21.63 -27.56
N TYR A 42 2.94 21.05 -26.50
CA TYR A 42 2.19 20.63 -25.31
C TYR A 42 2.84 21.12 -24.02
N ASN A 43 2.01 21.53 -23.07
CA ASN A 43 2.36 21.70 -21.67
C ASN A 43 2.10 20.40 -20.91
N ILE A 44 2.96 20.08 -19.94
CA ILE A 44 2.70 19.03 -18.97
C ILE A 44 2.00 19.68 -17.78
N LEU A 45 0.72 19.39 -17.61
CA LEU A 45 -0.05 19.77 -16.43
C LEU A 45 0.00 18.66 -15.41
N MET A 46 -0.02 19.06 -14.14
CA MET A 46 0.14 18.17 -13.01
C MET A 46 -1.00 18.39 -12.04
N PHE A 47 -1.63 17.32 -11.61
CA PHE A 47 -2.74 17.38 -10.67
C PHE A 47 -2.78 16.15 -9.77
N CYS A 48 -3.30 16.34 -8.56
CA CYS A 48 -3.51 15.25 -7.65
C CYS A 48 -4.83 14.54 -7.94
N GLY A 49 -4.81 13.22 -7.86
CA GLY A 49 -5.97 12.35 -7.90
C GLY A 49 -6.07 11.49 -6.64
N CYS A 50 -7.23 10.88 -6.46
CA CYS A 50 -7.47 9.93 -5.38
C CYS A 50 -7.90 8.59 -5.98
N ILE A 51 -7.62 7.51 -5.25
CA ILE A 51 -8.07 6.16 -5.64
C ILE A 51 -9.61 6.04 -5.51
N GLU A 52 -10.16 4.90 -5.95
CA GLU A 52 -11.59 4.59 -5.73
C GLU A 52 -11.96 4.78 -4.25
N ASP A 53 -13.20 5.22 -4.00
CA ASP A 53 -13.75 5.51 -2.66
C ASP A 53 -13.14 6.72 -1.92
N TYR A 54 -12.29 7.52 -2.59
CA TYR A 54 -11.76 8.78 -2.07
C TYR A 54 -12.04 9.96 -3.00
N LYS A 55 -12.23 11.16 -2.45
CA LYS A 55 -12.33 12.44 -3.19
C LYS A 55 -11.18 13.36 -2.86
N LEU A 56 -10.82 14.18 -3.86
CA LEU A 56 -9.85 15.24 -3.67
C LEU A 56 -10.37 16.29 -2.69
N GLY A 57 -9.56 16.59 -1.69
CA GLY A 57 -9.81 17.60 -0.68
C GLY A 57 -9.80 19.02 -1.26
N PRO A 58 -10.28 20.01 -0.48
CA PRO A 58 -10.32 21.40 -0.91
C PRO A 58 -8.94 22.01 -1.16
N ASP A 59 -7.88 21.45 -0.56
CA ASP A 59 -6.48 21.82 -0.78
C ASP A 59 -5.91 21.30 -2.11
N ARG A 60 -6.70 20.52 -2.88
CA ARG A 60 -6.31 19.86 -4.14
C ARG A 60 -5.10 18.94 -4.02
N ARG A 61 -4.78 18.46 -2.82
CA ARG A 61 -3.64 17.58 -2.55
C ARG A 61 -4.01 16.39 -1.68
N SER A 62 -4.82 16.63 -0.65
CA SER A 62 -5.30 15.60 0.26
C SER A 62 -6.44 14.79 -0.37
N CYS A 63 -6.59 13.55 0.06
CA CYS A 63 -7.66 12.64 -0.33
C CYS A 63 -8.50 12.30 0.89
N LEU A 64 -9.78 12.65 0.82
CA LEU A 64 -10.75 12.37 1.88
C LEU A 64 -11.59 11.16 1.48
N PRO A 65 -11.90 10.24 2.41
CA PRO A 65 -12.80 9.14 2.10
C PRO A 65 -14.16 9.71 1.65
N LEU A 66 -14.77 9.07 0.64
CA LEU A 66 -16.13 9.39 0.19
C LEU A 66 -17.17 9.07 1.28
N SER A 67 -16.85 8.10 2.12
CA SER A 67 -17.69 7.63 3.21
C SER A 67 -17.83 8.65 4.33
N GLU A 68 -19.05 8.83 4.83
CA GLU A 68 -19.34 9.75 5.93
C GLU A 68 -18.80 9.24 7.29
N SER A 69 -18.72 10.12 8.28
CA SER A 69 -18.48 9.71 9.67
C SER A 69 -19.59 8.80 10.19
N CYS A 70 -19.27 7.85 11.05
CA CYS A 70 -20.26 6.99 11.69
C CYS A 70 -21.21 7.83 12.56
N THR A 71 -22.51 7.80 12.28
CA THR A 71 -23.55 8.25 13.22
C THR A 71 -23.88 7.11 14.19
N GLU A 72 -24.18 7.42 15.46
CA GLU A 72 -24.24 6.46 16.58
C GLU A 72 -24.91 5.11 16.25
N GLY A 73 -24.15 4.01 16.43
CA GLY A 73 -24.66 2.68 16.79
C GLY A 73 -25.04 1.69 15.68
N VAL A 74 -25.37 2.11 14.46
CA VAL A 74 -25.90 1.18 13.42
C VAL A 74 -24.95 0.99 12.24
N ASP A 75 -24.13 1.99 11.98
CA ASP A 75 -23.40 2.13 10.72
C ASP A 75 -21.95 1.64 10.74
N CYS A 76 -21.38 1.52 11.93
CA CYS A 76 -20.00 1.12 12.15
C CYS A 76 -19.92 0.16 13.31
N VAL A 77 -18.87 -0.68 13.30
CA VAL A 77 -18.57 -1.55 14.43
C VAL A 77 -18.45 -0.67 15.67
N GLU A 78 -19.19 -1.03 16.73
CA GLU A 78 -19.19 -0.29 17.99
C GLU A 78 -17.74 -0.08 18.43
N ALA A 79 -17.38 1.15 18.82
CA ALA A 79 -16.01 1.54 19.16
C ALA A 79 -15.42 0.83 20.39
N ALA A 80 -16.06 -0.24 20.86
CA ALA A 80 -15.44 -1.24 21.70
C ALA A 80 -14.14 -1.68 21.00
N ASP A 81 -13.03 -1.68 21.76
CA ASP A 81 -11.68 -1.91 21.25
C ASP A 81 -11.56 -3.25 20.52
N VAL A 82 -11.92 -3.29 19.22
CA VAL A 82 -11.69 -4.45 18.36
C VAL A 82 -10.18 -4.68 18.38
N PRO A 83 -9.72 -5.82 18.90
CA PRO A 83 -8.31 -6.12 18.92
C PRO A 83 -7.75 -6.04 17.50
N ALA A 84 -6.63 -5.35 17.30
CA ALA A 84 -6.11 -5.15 15.94
C ALA A 84 -5.78 -6.47 15.22
N ASN A 85 -5.53 -7.57 15.94
CA ASN A 85 -5.35 -8.89 15.36
C ASN A 85 -6.63 -9.52 14.77
N GLN A 86 -7.82 -8.96 15.03
CA GLN A 86 -9.09 -9.43 14.50
C GLN A 86 -9.54 -8.63 13.26
N THR A 87 -8.76 -7.65 12.83
CA THR A 87 -9.09 -6.76 11.71
C THR A 87 -8.40 -7.24 10.43
N VAL A 88 -9.00 -6.96 9.26
CA VAL A 88 -8.31 -7.19 7.98
C VAL A 88 -7.04 -6.34 7.93
N PHE A 89 -5.93 -6.95 7.49
CA PHE A 89 -4.61 -6.32 7.49
C PHE A 89 -4.11 -5.90 8.88
N GLY A 90 -4.59 -6.59 9.92
CA GLY A 90 -4.26 -6.34 11.33
C GLY A 90 -2.76 -6.32 11.65
N ASP A 91 -1.94 -7.04 10.88
CA ASP A 91 -0.47 -7.06 11.05
C ASP A 91 0.17 -5.67 10.95
N LEU A 92 -0.45 -4.72 10.24
CA LEU A 92 0.03 -3.33 10.13
C LEU A 92 0.04 -2.58 11.45
N PHE A 93 -0.75 -3.02 12.44
CA PHE A 93 -0.80 -2.41 13.76
C PHE A 93 0.26 -2.96 14.72
N TYR A 94 1.03 -3.94 14.27
CA TYR A 94 2.14 -4.55 14.98
C TYR A 94 3.45 -4.15 14.31
N GLY A 95 4.53 -4.07 15.10
CA GLY A 95 5.86 -3.82 14.52
C GLY A 95 6.36 -5.03 13.75
N TYR A 96 7.29 -4.81 12.82
CA TYR A 96 7.97 -5.88 12.11
C TYR A 96 9.43 -5.94 12.55
N ASN A 97 9.90 -7.14 12.93
CA ASN A 97 11.31 -7.34 13.27
C ASN A 97 12.09 -7.79 12.02
N ASN A 98 12.95 -6.91 11.52
CA ASN A 98 13.77 -7.18 10.34
C ASN A 98 14.73 -8.37 10.49
N HIS A 99 15.13 -8.73 11.72
CA HIS A 99 16.04 -9.86 11.95
C HIS A 99 15.32 -11.20 11.93
N THR A 100 14.19 -11.31 12.64
CA THR A 100 13.42 -12.57 12.71
C THR A 100 12.47 -12.74 11.53
N LYS A 101 12.17 -11.65 10.80
CA LYS A 101 11.16 -11.57 9.74
C LYS A 101 9.74 -11.87 10.22
N GLU A 102 9.48 -11.58 11.50
CA GLU A 102 8.20 -11.84 12.15
C GLU A 102 7.57 -10.55 12.69
N SER A 103 6.25 -10.59 12.85
CA SER A 103 5.49 -9.57 13.56
C SER A 103 5.84 -9.58 15.06
N THR A 104 6.01 -8.39 15.63
CA THR A 104 6.39 -8.21 17.04
C THR A 104 5.21 -8.44 17.97
N SER A 105 5.50 -8.89 19.19
CA SER A 105 4.50 -8.94 20.26
C SER A 105 4.21 -7.54 20.81
N GLY A 106 2.91 -7.30 21.05
CA GLY A 106 2.38 -6.03 21.52
C GLY A 106 2.00 -5.12 20.36
N GLN A 107 0.72 -4.72 20.34
CA GLN A 107 0.19 -3.77 19.38
C GLN A 107 0.92 -2.43 19.53
N ILE A 108 1.46 -1.88 18.44
CA ILE A 108 2.20 -0.61 18.44
C ILE A 108 1.26 0.55 18.09
N LEU A 109 0.29 0.30 17.20
CA LEU A 109 -0.65 1.30 16.71
C LEU A 109 -2.07 0.92 17.12
N LYS A 110 -2.88 1.88 17.55
CA LYS A 110 -4.29 1.67 17.87
C LYS A 110 -5.12 1.62 16.59
N ALA A 111 -5.96 0.60 16.44
CA ALA A 111 -7.01 0.56 15.43
C ALA A 111 -8.26 1.27 15.98
N THR A 112 -8.86 2.15 15.19
CA THR A 112 -10.12 2.83 15.52
C THR A 112 -11.10 2.70 14.35
N PHE A 113 -12.40 2.81 14.61
CA PHE A 113 -13.47 2.54 13.62
C PHE A 113 -14.51 3.65 13.59
N ARG A 114 -14.06 4.90 13.68
CA ARG A 114 -14.91 6.11 13.77
C ARG A 114 -15.35 6.62 12.39
N GLN A 115 -14.69 6.18 11.33
CA GLN A 115 -14.98 6.51 9.95
C GLN A 115 -15.59 5.28 9.25
N LYS A 116 -16.55 5.48 8.35
CA LYS A 116 -17.13 4.41 7.51
C LYS A 116 -16.16 3.93 6.44
N ASN A 117 -14.96 3.50 6.82
CA ASN A 117 -13.91 3.12 5.89
C ASN A 117 -14.18 1.71 5.33
N PHE A 118 -14.55 1.63 4.05
CA PHE A 118 -14.75 0.37 3.33
C PHE A 118 -13.97 0.42 2.03
N ALA A 119 -13.49 -0.74 1.59
CA ALA A 119 -12.82 -0.88 0.30
C ALA A 119 -13.53 -1.94 -0.53
N ARG A 120 -13.61 -1.71 -1.83
CA ARG A 120 -14.21 -2.65 -2.77
C ARG A 120 -13.58 -4.04 -2.66
N GLY A 121 -14.45 -5.06 -2.54
CA GLY A 121 -14.02 -6.46 -2.40
C GLY A 121 -13.68 -6.88 -0.96
N ILE A 122 -13.88 -5.99 0.02
CA ILE A 122 -13.72 -6.27 1.45
C ILE A 122 -15.01 -5.88 2.18
N ASP A 123 -15.72 -6.89 2.68
CA ASP A 123 -17.00 -6.69 3.36
C ASP A 123 -16.86 -6.20 4.81
N GLN A 124 -15.64 -6.20 5.35
CA GLN A 124 -15.34 -5.78 6.71
C GLN A 124 -14.94 -4.31 6.74
N GLN A 125 -15.44 -3.55 7.74
CA GLN A 125 -15.01 -2.18 7.96
C GLN A 125 -13.50 -2.15 8.26
N LEU A 126 -12.79 -1.30 7.55
CA LEU A 126 -11.36 -1.10 7.74
C LEU A 126 -11.12 -0.11 8.89
N PRO A 127 -9.98 -0.22 9.60
CA PRO A 127 -9.59 0.79 10.57
C PRO A 127 -9.45 2.19 9.95
N ASP A 128 -9.68 3.22 10.76
CA ASP A 128 -9.49 4.62 10.38
C ASP A 128 -8.06 4.86 9.88
N GLY A 129 -7.92 5.68 8.84
CA GLY A 129 -6.62 6.02 8.25
C GLY A 129 -5.98 4.92 7.39
N MET A 130 -6.59 3.73 7.31
CA MET A 130 -6.16 2.66 6.39
C MET A 130 -6.65 2.94 4.98
N VAL A 131 -5.74 2.93 4.02
CA VAL A 131 -6.01 3.12 2.60
C VAL A 131 -5.72 1.80 1.88
N VAL A 132 -6.74 1.25 1.22
CA VAL A 132 -6.66 -0.01 0.47
C VAL A 132 -7.03 0.26 -0.98
N ALA A 133 -6.12 -0.07 -1.89
CA ALA A 133 -6.34 0.01 -3.33
C ALA A 133 -6.25 -1.39 -3.94
N SER A 134 -7.24 -1.79 -4.74
CA SER A 134 -7.14 -2.98 -5.56
C SER A 134 -6.03 -2.79 -6.61
N VAL A 135 -5.22 -3.83 -6.80
CA VAL A 135 -4.18 -3.80 -7.84
C VAL A 135 -4.86 -3.97 -9.22
N PRO A 136 -4.34 -3.42 -10.33
CA PRO A 136 -4.96 -3.58 -11.64
C PRO A 136 -5.18 -5.05 -12.06
N THR A 137 -6.25 -5.33 -12.80
CA THR A 137 -6.65 -6.70 -13.18
C THR A 137 -5.63 -7.43 -14.03
N GLU A 138 -4.76 -6.70 -14.74
CA GLU A 138 -3.72 -7.26 -15.60
C GLU A 138 -2.65 -8.03 -14.81
N VAL A 139 -2.45 -7.69 -13.54
CA VAL A 139 -1.50 -8.36 -12.65
C VAL A 139 -2.19 -9.18 -11.56
N GLN A 140 -3.51 -9.08 -11.46
CA GLN A 140 -4.31 -10.02 -10.67
C GLN A 140 -4.55 -11.31 -11.47
N CYS A 141 -4.81 -12.40 -10.76
CA CYS A 141 -4.93 -13.75 -11.33
C CYS A 141 -3.76 -14.14 -12.24
N HIS A 142 -2.55 -13.67 -11.92
CA HIS A 142 -1.36 -14.03 -12.67
C HIS A 142 -0.81 -15.36 -12.17
N GLU A 143 -0.68 -16.31 -13.10
CA GLU A 143 -0.05 -17.61 -12.90
C GLU A 143 1.42 -17.52 -13.32
N GLU A 144 2.31 -17.95 -12.45
CA GLU A 144 3.75 -17.97 -12.72
C GLU A 144 4.28 -19.38 -12.44
N LEU A 145 4.89 -19.97 -13.46
CA LEU A 145 5.61 -21.23 -13.36
C LEU A 145 7.11 -20.94 -13.43
N SER A 146 7.83 -21.23 -12.36
CA SER A 146 9.28 -20.98 -12.29
C SER A 146 10.03 -21.85 -13.30
N ASP A 147 11.28 -21.50 -13.60
CA ASP A 147 12.18 -22.46 -14.26
C ASP A 147 12.42 -23.69 -13.37
N PRO A 148 12.64 -24.87 -13.96
CA PRO A 148 12.97 -26.07 -13.19
C PRO A 148 14.39 -25.94 -12.61
N VAL A 149 14.52 -26.19 -11.31
CA VAL A 149 15.79 -26.12 -10.58
C VAL A 149 16.08 -27.43 -9.87
N PRO A 150 17.36 -27.83 -9.67
CA PRO A 150 17.68 -29.02 -8.88
C PRO A 150 17.14 -28.93 -7.45
N ASP A 151 16.58 -30.03 -6.96
CA ASP A 151 16.02 -30.11 -5.61
C ASP A 151 17.13 -30.06 -4.55
N LYS A 152 17.34 -28.89 -3.96
CA LYS A 152 18.36 -28.69 -2.93
C LYS A 152 18.06 -29.48 -1.66
N GLU A 153 16.79 -29.64 -1.28
CA GLU A 153 16.41 -30.36 -0.07
C GLU A 153 16.74 -31.84 -0.20
N TYR A 154 16.39 -32.43 -1.35
CA TYR A 154 16.80 -33.80 -1.66
C TYR A 154 18.34 -33.93 -1.67
N LEU A 155 19.04 -33.05 -2.40
CA LEU A 155 20.48 -33.16 -2.67
C LEU A 155 21.42 -32.88 -1.48
N THR A 156 20.93 -32.49 -0.31
CA THR A 156 21.78 -32.19 0.86
C THR A 156 22.15 -33.43 1.70
N GLY A 157 21.53 -34.58 1.46
CA GLY A 157 21.77 -35.83 2.19
C GLY A 157 22.56 -36.89 1.40
N MET A 158 22.54 -38.13 1.90
CA MET A 158 22.95 -39.30 1.10
C MET A 158 21.84 -39.64 0.11
N VAL A 159 22.00 -39.18 -1.13
CA VAL A 159 21.03 -39.32 -2.20
C VAL A 159 21.40 -40.40 -3.21
N ASN A 160 20.38 -41.05 -3.76
CA ASN A 160 20.52 -42.03 -4.83
C ASN A 160 19.87 -41.46 -6.10
N TYR A 161 20.67 -40.80 -6.94
CA TYR A 161 20.23 -40.32 -8.25
C TYR A 161 21.09 -40.97 -9.35
N SER A 162 20.54 -41.06 -10.55
CA SER A 162 21.26 -41.61 -11.71
C SER A 162 21.94 -40.50 -12.49
N GLU A 163 23.25 -40.66 -12.75
CA GLU A 163 24.03 -39.74 -13.58
C GLU A 163 23.51 -39.67 -15.02
N VAL A 164 22.86 -40.74 -15.50
CA VAL A 164 22.27 -40.81 -16.85
C VAL A 164 21.00 -39.97 -16.94
N THR A 165 20.21 -39.92 -15.87
CA THR A 165 18.96 -39.14 -15.82
C THR A 165 19.17 -37.70 -15.34
N GLY A 166 20.30 -37.42 -14.68
CA GLY A 166 20.60 -36.11 -14.09
C GLY A 166 19.96 -35.91 -12.72
N TYR A 167 20.10 -34.69 -12.18
CA TYR A 167 19.54 -34.33 -10.88
C TYR A 167 18.01 -34.27 -10.90
N PRO A 168 17.34 -34.68 -9.80
CA PRO A 168 15.92 -34.43 -9.65
C PRO A 168 15.65 -32.93 -9.67
N LEU A 169 14.67 -32.53 -10.47
CA LEU A 169 14.27 -31.13 -10.65
C LEU A 169 12.95 -30.88 -9.93
N VAL A 170 12.82 -29.70 -9.35
CA VAL A 170 11.58 -29.15 -8.79
C VAL A 170 11.22 -27.88 -9.54
N GLN A 171 9.92 -27.63 -9.65
CA GLN A 171 9.38 -26.45 -10.31
C GLN A 171 8.25 -25.89 -9.45
N GLN A 172 8.26 -24.58 -9.23
CA GLN A 172 7.28 -23.92 -8.39
C GLN A 172 6.19 -23.30 -9.26
N TRP A 173 4.95 -23.68 -8.99
CA TRP A 173 3.78 -23.04 -9.55
C TRP A 173 3.18 -22.09 -8.51
N SER A 174 2.92 -20.85 -8.90
CA SER A 174 2.29 -19.86 -8.03
C SER A 174 1.16 -19.13 -8.75
N LEU A 175 0.06 -18.92 -8.03
CA LEU A 175 -1.09 -18.15 -8.52
C LEU A 175 -1.35 -17.00 -7.55
N ARG A 176 -1.28 -15.77 -8.04
CA ARG A 176 -1.67 -14.58 -7.28
C ARG A 176 -3.07 -14.16 -7.71
N SER A 177 -4.08 -14.48 -6.92
CA SER A 177 -5.49 -14.25 -7.28
C SER A 177 -5.90 -12.79 -7.08
N VAL A 178 -6.09 -12.36 -5.84
CA VAL A 178 -6.53 -11.01 -5.49
C VAL A 178 -5.41 -10.30 -4.74
N LEU A 179 -5.06 -9.10 -5.21
CA LEU A 179 -3.99 -8.29 -4.65
C LEU A 179 -4.51 -6.91 -4.28
N TYR A 180 -4.05 -6.43 -3.13
CA TYR A 180 -4.33 -5.09 -2.63
C TYR A 180 -3.04 -4.39 -2.24
N HIS A 181 -2.93 -3.09 -2.54
CA HIS A 181 -1.98 -2.20 -1.90
C HIS A 181 -2.61 -1.64 -0.63
N VAL A 182 -1.94 -1.81 0.50
CA VAL A 182 -2.43 -1.36 1.81
C VAL A 182 -1.42 -0.41 2.42
N LYS A 183 -1.89 0.76 2.87
CA LYS A 183 -1.09 1.78 3.54
C LYS A 183 -1.86 2.36 4.72
N LEU A 184 -1.15 2.79 5.75
CA LEU A 184 -1.71 3.57 6.85
C LEU A 184 -1.28 5.04 6.67
N ASN A 185 -2.21 5.94 6.36
CA ASN A 185 -1.93 7.37 6.17
C ASN A 185 -1.99 8.16 7.48
N GLN A 186 -2.81 7.70 8.43
CA GLN A 186 -2.95 8.31 9.75
C GLN A 186 -2.94 7.20 10.80
N TRP A 187 -2.26 7.44 11.92
CA TRP A 187 -2.12 6.45 12.98
C TRP A 187 -2.06 7.10 14.34
N VAL A 188 -2.46 6.32 15.34
CA VAL A 188 -2.38 6.67 16.75
C VAL A 188 -1.56 5.60 17.45
N LEU A 189 -0.62 5.99 18.30
CA LEU A 189 0.17 5.03 19.08
C LEU A 189 -0.73 4.31 20.10
N SER A 190 -0.45 3.04 20.34
CA SER A 190 -0.99 2.34 21.51
C SER A 190 -0.21 2.73 22.76
N GLN A 191 -0.72 2.40 23.95
CA GLN A 191 0.02 2.58 25.21
C GLN A 191 1.40 1.90 25.19
N VAL A 192 1.49 0.71 24.58
CA VAL A 192 2.76 -0.03 24.43
C VAL A 192 3.68 0.67 23.43
N GLY A 193 3.11 1.21 22.34
CA GLY A 193 3.84 2.01 21.36
C GLY A 193 4.44 3.27 22.00
N GLU A 194 3.64 4.03 22.74
CA GLU A 194 4.11 5.23 23.45
C GLU A 194 5.29 4.93 24.38
N GLN A 195 5.23 3.84 25.14
CA GLN A 195 6.33 3.44 26.03
C GLN A 195 7.61 3.03 25.29
N ARG A 196 7.52 2.50 24.06
CA ARG A 196 8.68 2.09 23.26
C ARG A 196 9.34 3.23 22.50
N PHE A 197 8.60 4.28 22.14
CA PHE A 197 9.12 5.40 21.33
C PHE A 197 9.49 6.64 22.15
N VAL A 198 9.03 6.76 23.40
CA VAL A 198 9.34 7.89 24.29
C VAL A 198 10.45 7.53 25.30
N GLY A 199 10.94 6.29 25.28
CA GLY A 199 12.02 5.78 26.14
C GLY A 199 13.41 5.92 25.55
#